data_AF-A0A4V4HE19-F1
#
_entry.id   AF-A0A4V4HE19-F1
#
_cell.length_a   1.000
_cell.length_b   1.000
_cell.length_c   1.000
_cell.angle_alpha   90.00
_cell.angle_beta   90.00
_cell.angle_gamma   90.00
#
_symmetry.space_group_name_H-M   'P 1'
#
loop_
_entity.id
_entity.type
_entity.pdbx_description
1 polymer ?
#
loop_
_entity_poly.entity_id
_entity_poly.type
_entity_poly.pdbx_seq_one_letter_code
_entity_poly.pdbx_strand_id
1 'polypeptide(L)' 'LENFQLLNFMSKASAREYYYTLERLTDNTSTVEIPGRYRELLRMIHQWRLLKVLKRHGRGHDPRG' A
#
# COMPACT_ATOMS: atom_id res chain seq x y z
N LEU A 1 0.67 2.45 4.80
CA LEU A 1 0.44 2.48 3.33
C LEU A 1 0.47 3.89 2.73
N GLU A 2 0.78 4.93 3.52
CA GLU A 2 0.84 6.31 3.03
C GLU A 2 2.01 6.53 2.07
N ASN A 3 3.19 5.97 2.35
CA ASN A 3 4.32 5.98 1.42
C ASN A 3 3.99 5.34 0.08
N PHE A 4 3.29 4.20 0.07
CA PHE A 4 2.85 3.55 -1.18
C PHE A 4 1.92 4.46 -1.99
N GLN A 5 0.95 5.12 -1.35
CA GLN A 5 0.04 6.03 -2.02
C GLN A 5 0.78 7.24 -2.61
N LEU A 6 1.71 7.82 -1.84
CA LEU A 6 2.52 8.95 -2.31
C LEU A 6 3.39 8.56 -3.52
N LEU A 7 4.07 7.42 -3.45
CA LEU A 7 4.89 6.89 -4.54
C LEU A 7 4.05 6.54 -5.77
N ASN A 8 2.87 5.98 -5.58
CA ASN A 8 1.95 5.68 -6.66
C ASN A 8 1.47 6.96 -7.37
N PHE A 9 1.22 8.04 -6.63
CA PHE A 9 0.84 9.32 -7.21
C PHE A 9 1.99 10.05 -7.89
N MET A 10 3.19 10.05 -7.29
CA MET A 10 4.35 10.78 -7.82
C MET A 10 4.98 10.08 -9.02
N SER A 11 5.12 8.76 -8.96
CA SER A 11 5.95 7.99 -9.91
C SER A 11 5.16 6.95 -10.72
N LYS A 12 3.84 6.85 -10.52
CA LYS A 12 3.02 5.74 -11.04
C LYS A 12 3.57 4.36 -10.65
N ALA A 13 4.29 4.29 -9.53
CA ALA A 13 4.92 3.07 -9.07
C ALA A 13 3.87 1.98 -8.83
N SER A 14 4.12 0.81 -9.42
CA SER A 14 3.28 -0.37 -9.27
C SER A 14 3.43 -0.97 -7.87
N ALA A 15 2.43 -1.74 -7.43
CA ALA A 15 2.52 -2.50 -6.18
C ALA A 15 3.69 -3.50 -6.19
N ARG A 16 4.09 -3.96 -7.38
CA ARG A 16 5.20 -4.89 -7.58
C ARG A 16 6.55 -4.21 -7.36
N GLU A 17 6.77 -3.05 -7.95
CA GLU A 17 7.99 -2.26 -7.73
C GLU A 17 8.10 -1.87 -6.26
N TYR A 18 7.00 -1.44 -5.64
CA TYR A 18 6.99 -1.14 -4.21
C TYR A 18 7.33 -2.37 -3.35
N TYR A 19 6.80 -3.55 -3.69
CA TYR A 19 7.16 -4.80 -3.01
C TYR A 19 8.66 -5.09 -3.11
N TYR A 20 9.24 -4.98 -4.31
CA TYR A 20 10.69 -5.18 -4.50
C TYR A 20 11.54 -4.15 -3.77
N THR A 21 11.09 -2.90 -3.66
CA THR A 21 11.80 -1.90 -2.84
C THR A 21 11.80 -2.27 -1.37
N LEU A 22 10.69 -2.83 -0.85
CA LEU A 22 10.62 -3.31 0.53
C LEU A 22 11.54 -4.51 0.74
N GLU A 23 11.54 -5.45 -0.21
CA GLU A 23 12.40 -6.63 -0.17
C GLU A 23 13.89 -6.24 -0.12
N ARG A 24 14.33 -5.32 -0.99
CA ARG A 24 15.70 -4.80 -0.98
C ARG A 24 16.04 -3.97 0.26
N LEU A 25 15.05 -3.32 0.86
CA LEU A 25 15.24 -2.57 2.11
C LEU A 25 15.39 -3.51 3.31
N THR A 26 14.76 -4.68 3.28
CA THR A 26 14.90 -5.71 4.33
C THR A 26 16.13 -6.60 4.16
N ASP A 27 16.41 -7.03 2.93
CA ASP A 27 17.58 -7.83 2.59
C ASP A 27 18.05 -7.43 1.18
N ASN A 28 19.09 -6.60 1.14
CA ASN A 28 19.70 -6.18 -0.12
C ASN A 28 20.67 -7.24 -0.69
N THR A 29 20.99 -8.27 0.09
CA THR A 29 21.95 -9.32 -0.24
C THR A 29 21.31 -10.58 -0.83
N SER A 30 19.97 -10.63 -0.90
CA SER A 30 19.20 -11.79 -1.40
C SER A 30 19.65 -13.12 -0.78
N THR A 31 20.16 -13.07 0.45
CA THR A 31 20.78 -14.23 1.12
C THR A 31 19.73 -15.02 1.88
N VAL A 32 18.61 -14.38 2.23
CA VAL A 32 17.49 -15.00 2.93
C VAL A 32 16.34 -15.20 1.94
N GLU A 33 15.92 -16.45 1.76
CA GLU A 33 14.65 -16.75 1.08
C GLU A 33 13.48 -16.30 1.97
N ILE A 34 12.95 -15.11 1.68
CA ILE A 34 11.75 -14.60 2.35
C ILE A 34 10.53 -15.17 1.61
N PRO A 35 9.59 -15.84 2.29
CA PRO A 35 8.35 -16.30 1.66
C PRO A 35 7.64 -15.14 0.96
N GLY A 36 7.21 -15.33 -0.28
CA GLY A 36 6.59 -14.26 -1.07
C GLY A 36 5.33 -13.71 -0.41
N ARG A 37 5.41 -12.49 0.15
CA ARG A 37 4.29 -11.79 0.82
C ARG A 37 3.53 -10.82 -0.09
N TYR A 38 3.71 -10.97 -1.40
CA TYR A 38 3.14 -10.05 -2.38
C TYR A 38 1.60 -10.05 -2.33
N ARG A 39 0.98 -11.23 -2.14
CA ARG A 39 -0.49 -11.36 -2.08
C ARG A 39 -1.07 -10.69 -0.84
N GLU A 40 -0.34 -10.73 0.26
CA GLU A 40 -0.66 -10.09 1.53
C GLU A 40 -0.58 -8.57 1.36
N LEU A 41 0.48 -8.06 0.72
CA LEU A 41 0.60 -6.63 0.41
C LEU A 41 -0.59 -6.14 -0.43
N LEU A 42 -0.97 -6.89 -1.47
CA LEU A 42 -2.14 -6.53 -2.30
C LEU A 42 -3.45 -6.50 -1.50
N ARG A 43 -3.63 -7.45 -0.57
CA ARG A 43 -4.80 -7.46 0.34
C ARG A 43 -4.80 -6.23 1.24
N MET A 44 -3.66 -5.89 1.84
CA MET A 44 -3.53 -4.70 2.69
C MET A 44 -3.81 -3.40 1.90
N ILE A 45 -3.31 -3.29 0.66
CA ILE A 45 -3.58 -2.14 -0.22
C ILE A 45 -5.08 -1.98 -0.49
N HIS A 46 -5.78 -3.07 -0.80
CA HIS A 46 -7.23 -3.04 -1.03
C HIS A 46 -8.00 -2.61 0.22
N GLN A 47 -7.73 -3.26 1.35
CA GLN A 47 -8.39 -2.93 2.62
C GLN A 47 -8.17 -1.46 3.00
N TRP A 48 -6.95 -0.97 2.83
CA TRP A 48 -6.63 0.41 3.14
C TRP A 48 -7.32 1.42 2.22
N ARG A 49 -7.41 1.13 0.90
CA ARG A 49 -8.18 1.96 -0.05
C ARG A 49 -9.65 2.00 0.34
N LEU A 50 -10.23 0.85 0.67
CA LEU A 50 -11.62 0.76 1.14
C LEU A 50 -11.83 1.61 2.40
N LEU A 51 -10.93 1.52 3.39
CA LEU A 51 -10.99 2.33 4.60
C LEU A 51 -10.91 3.84 4.31
N LYS A 52 -10.05 4.26 3.37
CA LYS A 52 -9.96 5.69 2.96
C LYS A 52 -11.26 6.16 2.28
N VAL A 53 -11.86 5.32 1.44
CA VAL A 53 -13.16 5.60 0.78
C VAL A 53 -14.28 5.69 1.82
N LEU A 54 -14.38 4.73 2.75
CA LEU A 54 -15.37 4.75 3.83
C LEU A 54 -15.25 6.00 4.70
N LYS A 55 -14.03 6.40 5.07
CA LYS A 55 -13.78 7.65 5.81
C LYS A 55 -14.24 8.90 5.05
N ARG A 56 -14.13 8.89 3.71
CA ARG A 56 -14.62 9.99 2.86
C ARG A 56 -16.16 9.99 2.80
N HIS A 57 -16.80 8.83 2.62
CA HIS A 57 -18.25 8.74 2.59
C HIS A 57 -18.91 9.06 3.93
N GLY A 58 -18.27 8.73 5.05
CA GLY A 58 -18.77 9.07 6.39
C GLY A 58 -18.94 10.57 6.63
N ARG A 59 -18.17 11.44 5.92
CA ARG A 59 -18.36 12.90 5.98
C ARG A 59 -19.59 13.39 5.25
N GLY A 60 -20.03 12.71 4.18
CA GLY A 60 -21.21 13.14 3.41
C GLY A 60 -22.54 13.00 4.15
N HIS A 61 -22.55 12.36 5.32
CA HIS A 61 -23.72 12.19 6.18
C HIS A 61 -23.65 13.03 7.47
N ASP A 62 -22.64 13.91 7.60
CA ASP A 62 -22.59 14.86 8.71
C ASP A 62 -23.66 15.94 8.49
N PRO A 63 -24.67 16.08 9.37
CA PRO A 63 -25.66 17.15 9.26
C PRO A 63 -25.05 18.56 9.39
N ARG A 64 -23.77 18.68 9.77
CA ARG A 64 -23.01 19.95 9.83
C ARG A 64 -21.95 20.11 8.73
N GLY A 65 -21.72 19.08 7.89
CA GLY A 65 -20.78 19.10 6.76
C GLY A 65 -19.39 18.52 7.05
#